data_AF-A0A952RIY5-F1
#
_entry.id   AF-A0A952RIY5-F1
#
_cell.length_a   1.000
_cell.length_b   1.000
_cell.length_c   1.000
_cell.angle_alpha   90.00
_cell.angle_beta   90.00
_cell.angle_gamma   90.00
#
_symmetry.space_group_name_H-M   'P 1'
#
loop_
_entity.id
_entity.type
_entity.pdbx_description
1 polymer ?
#
loop_
_entity_poly.entity_id
_entity_poly.type
_entity_poly.pdbx_seq_one_letter_code
_entity_poly.pdbx_strand_id
1 'polypeptide(L)'
;MRFGGAALFLLGLVALVVCTLNGCGTFFTWNGRNPIASVPLPDGQTHHSFTPWGGRRYTLAVQAVFDPAHVADRDGMAAVEARMSLVVRVKDKAGTTLAETVGWLDPNERPNVFYSRPLHAPARVAAREIAVERLTGPFLVASDTPLDVDVDLGPDRVGRHPLLERRLVIHDDALPPAIRNAAIGAVVASLSTAAGFVLLLLGWWRGRRRRKRSGVPRESVV
;
A
#
# COMPACT_ATOMS: atom_id res chain seq x y z
N MET A 1 24.00 -4.53 34.13
CA MET A 1 22.51 -4.43 34.20
C MET A 1 21.98 -3.05 33.82
N ARG A 2 22.46 -1.93 34.41
CA ARG A 2 21.93 -0.59 34.08
C ARG A 2 22.18 -0.12 32.65
N PHE A 3 23.39 -0.30 32.13
CA PHE A 3 23.73 0.05 30.74
C PHE A 3 22.95 -0.78 29.71
N GLY A 4 22.84 -2.10 29.93
CA GLY A 4 22.03 -2.98 29.08
C GLY A 4 20.54 -2.61 29.10
N GLY A 5 19.97 -2.26 30.27
CA GLY A 5 18.59 -1.77 30.38
C GLY A 5 18.36 -0.42 29.70
N ALA A 6 19.31 0.52 29.82
CA ALA A 6 19.27 1.81 29.14
C ALA A 6 19.33 1.66 27.62
N ALA A 7 20.25 0.83 27.12
CA ALA A 7 20.37 0.55 25.69
C ALA A 7 19.10 -0.10 25.13
N LEU A 8 18.54 -1.11 25.82
CA LEU A 8 17.31 -1.76 25.40
C LEU A 8 16.10 -0.80 25.39
N PHE A 9 16.00 0.06 26.41
CA PHE A 9 14.95 1.08 26.50
C PHE A 9 15.04 2.10 25.36
N LEU A 10 16.23 2.66 25.12
CA LEU A 10 16.42 3.68 24.09
C LEU A 10 16.24 3.11 22.68
N LEU A 11 16.81 1.93 22.41
CA LEU A 11 16.63 1.26 21.11
C LEU A 11 15.17 0.86 20.88
N GLY A 12 14.49 0.36 21.92
CA GLY A 12 13.05 0.07 21.88
C GLY A 12 12.23 1.33 21.58
N LEU A 13 12.51 2.44 22.25
CA LEU A 13 11.78 3.69 22.07
C LEU A 13 11.97 4.26 20.66
N VAL A 14 13.19 4.27 20.13
CA VAL A 14 13.48 4.74 18.77
C VAL A 14 12.79 3.84 17.75
N ALA A 15 12.90 2.52 17.90
CA ALA A 15 12.23 1.58 17.01
C ALA A 15 10.71 1.75 17.03
N LEU A 16 10.11 2.00 18.21
CA LEU A 16 8.68 2.23 18.37
C LEU A 16 8.23 3.47 17.58
N VAL A 17 8.95 4.58 17.71
CA VAL A 17 8.64 5.83 16.99
C VAL A 17 8.74 5.62 15.48
N VAL A 18 9.83 5.01 15.00
CA VAL A 18 10.05 4.78 13.57
C VAL A 18 8.98 3.84 12.99
N CYS A 19 8.69 2.73 13.64
CA CYS A 19 7.66 1.78 13.20
C CYS A 19 6.27 2.41 13.19
N THR A 20 5.94 3.21 14.21
CA THR A 20 4.62 3.87 14.29
C THR A 20 4.46 4.91 13.19
N LEU A 21 5.45 5.78 12.98
CA LEU A 21 5.37 6.82 11.93
C LEU A 21 5.27 6.21 10.52
N ASN A 22 6.10 5.20 10.23
CA ASN A 22 6.05 4.50 8.94
C ASN A 22 4.74 3.73 8.75
N GLY A 23 4.26 3.06 9.79
CA GLY A 23 3.01 2.29 9.77
C GLY A 23 1.79 3.19 9.57
N CYS A 24 1.67 4.25 10.37
CA CYS A 24 0.55 5.19 10.27
C CYS A 24 0.55 5.94 8.92
N GLY A 25 1.70 6.43 8.45
CA GLY A 25 1.78 7.11 7.15
C GLY A 25 1.33 6.22 5.99
N THR A 26 1.76 4.96 5.99
CA THR A 26 1.36 3.98 4.98
C THR A 26 -0.12 3.59 5.13
N PHE A 27 -0.63 3.47 6.35
CA PHE A 27 -2.04 3.14 6.61
C PHE A 27 -3.00 4.25 6.17
N PHE A 28 -2.71 5.52 6.47
CA PHE A 28 -3.55 6.64 6.04
C PHE A 28 -3.57 6.87 4.53
N THR A 29 -2.55 6.39 3.82
CA THR A 29 -2.48 6.47 2.35
C THR A 29 -2.96 5.20 1.66
N TRP A 30 -3.24 4.13 2.41
CA TRP A 30 -3.75 2.89 1.87
C TRP A 30 -5.25 3.00 1.58
N ASN A 31 -5.62 2.74 0.32
CA ASN A 31 -6.99 2.86 -0.19
C ASN A 31 -7.75 1.52 -0.17
N GLY A 32 -7.31 0.55 0.64
CA GLY A 32 -7.89 -0.79 0.70
C GLY A 32 -7.49 -1.71 -0.46
N ARG A 33 -6.59 -1.27 -1.36
CA ARG A 33 -6.12 -2.04 -2.52
C ARG A 33 -4.60 -2.20 -2.46
N ASN A 34 -4.13 -3.42 -2.27
CA ASN A 34 -2.71 -3.74 -2.30
C ASN A 34 -2.36 -4.37 -3.67
N PRO A 35 -1.54 -3.71 -4.51
CA PRO A 35 -1.15 -4.27 -5.80
C PRO A 35 -0.24 -5.48 -5.60
N ILE A 36 -0.61 -6.62 -6.19
CA ILE A 36 0.15 -7.88 -6.09
C ILE A 36 0.76 -8.30 -7.43
N ALA A 37 0.22 -7.82 -8.54
CA ALA A 37 0.75 -8.05 -9.88
C ALA A 37 0.40 -6.88 -10.80
N SER A 38 1.28 -6.61 -11.76
CA SER A 38 1.06 -5.67 -12.86
C SER A 38 1.49 -6.33 -14.15
N VAL A 39 0.56 -6.43 -15.10
CA VAL A 39 0.75 -7.15 -16.36
C VAL A 39 0.60 -6.14 -17.49
N PRO A 40 1.56 -6.00 -18.41
CA PRO A 40 1.40 -5.12 -19.56
C PRO A 40 0.27 -5.61 -20.45
N LEU A 41 -0.55 -4.69 -20.95
CA LEU A 41 -1.64 -4.97 -21.88
C LEU A 41 -1.27 -4.48 -23.28
N PRO A 42 -1.14 -5.36 -24.28
CA PRO A 42 -1.04 -4.96 -25.68
C PRO A 42 -2.35 -4.34 -26.19
N ASP A 43 -2.31 -3.83 -27.42
CA ASP A 43 -3.52 -3.47 -28.16
C ASP A 43 -4.38 -4.72 -28.42
N GLY A 44 -5.67 -4.68 -28.04
CA GLY A 44 -6.64 -5.73 -28.32
C GLY A 44 -6.86 -6.72 -27.18
N GLN A 45 -7.09 -7.99 -27.55
CA GLN A 45 -7.42 -9.05 -26.59
C GLN A 45 -6.19 -9.65 -25.95
N THR A 46 -6.25 -9.76 -24.63
CA THR A 46 -5.22 -10.34 -23.77
C THR A 46 -5.88 -11.32 -22.81
N HIS A 47 -5.28 -12.50 -22.69
CA HIS A 47 -5.67 -13.48 -21.70
C HIS A 47 -4.55 -13.61 -20.66
N HIS A 48 -4.92 -13.54 -19.39
CA HIS A 48 -4.00 -13.68 -18.27
C HIS A 48 -4.58 -14.58 -17.20
N SER A 49 -3.83 -15.58 -16.76
CA SER A 49 -4.22 -16.46 -15.66
C SER A 49 -3.39 -16.15 -14.42
N PHE A 50 -4.02 -16.11 -13.25
CA PHE A 50 -3.33 -15.97 -11.98
C PHE A 50 -3.95 -16.87 -10.90
N THR A 51 -3.12 -17.29 -9.95
CA THR A 51 -3.59 -18.12 -8.82
C THR A 51 -3.83 -17.23 -7.60
N PRO A 52 -5.09 -16.96 -7.22
CA PRO A 52 -5.42 -16.23 -6.01
C PRO A 52 -5.13 -17.06 -4.75
N TRP A 53 -5.17 -16.37 -3.61
CA TRP A 53 -5.23 -16.99 -2.29
C TRP A 53 -6.69 -17.02 -1.86
N GLY A 54 -7.17 -18.18 -1.42
CA GLY A 54 -8.52 -18.41 -0.96
C GLY A 54 -8.86 -17.54 0.26
N GLY A 55 -10.14 -17.13 0.34
CA GLY A 55 -10.67 -16.30 1.41
C GLY A 55 -10.36 -14.80 1.27
N ARG A 56 -9.75 -14.36 0.16
CA ARG A 56 -9.44 -12.95 -0.12
C ARG A 56 -10.39 -12.33 -1.13
N ARG A 57 -10.50 -11.00 -1.07
CA ARG A 57 -11.18 -10.21 -2.10
C ARG A 57 -10.17 -9.61 -3.06
N TYR A 58 -10.48 -9.71 -4.33
CA TYR A 58 -9.65 -9.20 -5.42
C TYR A 58 -10.39 -8.09 -6.16
N THR A 59 -9.61 -7.12 -6.64
CA THR A 59 -10.08 -6.09 -7.56
C THR A 59 -9.07 -5.99 -8.69
N LEU A 60 -9.54 -6.04 -9.93
CA LEU A 60 -8.70 -5.80 -11.09
C LEU A 60 -8.80 -4.34 -11.52
N ALA A 61 -7.69 -3.75 -11.90
CA ALA A 61 -7.61 -2.40 -12.40
C ALA A 61 -6.98 -2.41 -13.79
N VAL A 62 -7.74 -2.05 -14.81
CA VAL A 62 -7.18 -1.76 -16.13
C VAL A 62 -6.79 -0.29 -16.14
N GLN A 63 -5.50 -0.05 -16.36
CA GLN A 63 -4.90 1.27 -16.33
C GLN A 63 -4.32 1.62 -17.70
N ALA A 64 -4.57 2.84 -18.15
CA ALA A 64 -3.86 3.42 -19.29
C ALA A 64 -3.12 4.67 -18.82
N VAL A 65 -1.82 4.72 -19.08
CA VAL A 65 -0.91 5.75 -18.60
C VAL A 65 -0.56 6.68 -19.74
N PHE A 66 -0.66 7.98 -19.49
CA PHE A 66 -0.45 9.04 -20.46
C PHE A 66 0.81 9.82 -20.12
N ASP A 67 1.45 10.37 -21.16
CA ASP A 67 2.63 11.22 -20.99
C ASP A 67 2.28 12.54 -20.30
N PRO A 68 2.82 12.81 -19.10
CA PRO A 68 2.57 14.06 -18.37
C PRO A 68 2.90 15.33 -19.14
N ALA A 69 3.87 15.29 -20.08
CA ALA A 69 4.24 16.44 -20.88
C ALA A 69 3.15 16.88 -21.86
N HIS A 70 2.22 15.99 -22.19
CA HIS A 70 1.23 16.17 -23.24
C HIS A 70 -0.21 16.20 -22.72
N VAL A 71 -0.40 16.28 -21.40
CA VAL A 71 -1.73 16.35 -20.77
C VAL A 71 -2.09 17.82 -20.51
N ALA A 72 -3.34 18.18 -20.82
CA ALA A 72 -3.82 19.54 -20.64
C ALA A 72 -3.99 19.87 -19.15
N ASP A 73 -3.68 21.10 -18.76
CA ASP A 73 -4.10 21.67 -17.48
C ASP A 73 -5.51 22.24 -17.63
N ARG A 74 -6.45 21.74 -16.83
CA ARG A 74 -7.77 22.35 -16.65
C ARG A 74 -8.00 22.57 -15.17
N ASP A 75 -8.09 23.84 -14.77
CA ASP A 75 -8.33 24.27 -13.39
C ASP A 75 -7.27 23.76 -12.38
N GLY A 76 -6.00 23.73 -12.80
CA GLY A 76 -4.88 23.26 -11.98
C GLY A 76 -4.79 21.74 -11.91
N MET A 77 -5.61 21.02 -12.66
CA MET A 77 -5.69 19.57 -12.67
C MET A 77 -5.32 19.01 -14.05
N ALA A 78 -4.53 17.94 -14.06
CA ALA A 78 -4.20 17.24 -15.29
C ALA A 78 -5.44 16.53 -15.86
N ALA A 79 -5.85 16.94 -17.06
CA ALA A 79 -7.08 16.55 -17.74
C ALA A 79 -6.78 15.71 -18.99
N VAL A 80 -7.19 14.44 -18.98
CA VAL A 80 -7.07 13.54 -20.15
C VAL A 80 -8.45 13.26 -20.73
N GLU A 81 -8.57 13.36 -22.06
CA GLU A 81 -9.71 12.87 -22.83
C GLU A 81 -9.30 11.58 -23.56
N ALA A 82 -9.93 10.45 -23.21
CA ALA A 82 -9.68 9.15 -23.84
C ALA A 82 -10.99 8.40 -24.07
N ARG A 83 -11.05 7.61 -25.15
CA ARG A 83 -12.20 6.74 -25.47
C ARG A 83 -11.70 5.40 -25.99
N MET A 84 -11.65 4.42 -25.08
CA MET A 84 -11.24 3.05 -25.39
C MET A 84 -12.41 2.10 -25.16
N SER A 85 -12.63 1.12 -26.04
CA SER A 85 -13.51 0.01 -25.69
C SER A 85 -12.80 -0.88 -24.68
N LEU A 86 -13.52 -1.28 -23.64
CA LEU A 86 -13.00 -2.18 -22.61
C LEU A 86 -13.98 -3.30 -22.36
N VAL A 87 -13.49 -4.53 -22.32
CA VAL A 87 -14.18 -5.66 -21.70
C VAL A 87 -13.18 -6.34 -20.80
N VAL A 88 -13.52 -6.52 -19.52
CA VAL A 88 -12.76 -7.31 -18.57
C VAL A 88 -13.68 -8.39 -18.04
N ARG A 89 -13.26 -9.64 -18.15
CA ARG A 89 -13.98 -10.79 -17.60
C ARG A 89 -13.04 -11.60 -16.75
N VAL A 90 -13.47 -11.87 -15.52
CA VAL A 90 -12.81 -12.79 -14.61
C VAL A 90 -13.61 -14.07 -14.59
N LYS A 91 -12.98 -15.18 -14.92
CA LYS A 91 -13.61 -16.50 -14.96
C LYS A 91 -12.90 -17.45 -14.02
N ASP A 92 -13.69 -18.32 -13.40
CA ASP A 92 -13.16 -19.49 -12.72
C ASP A 92 -12.78 -20.59 -13.74
N LYS A 93 -12.18 -21.67 -13.25
CA LYS A 93 -11.79 -22.84 -14.06
C LYS A 93 -12.99 -23.53 -14.74
N ALA A 94 -14.20 -23.36 -14.23
CA ALA A 94 -15.43 -23.89 -14.85
C ALA A 94 -15.96 -22.98 -15.97
N GLY A 95 -15.33 -21.82 -16.20
CA GLY A 95 -15.75 -20.81 -17.16
C GLY A 95 -16.82 -19.85 -16.60
N THR A 96 -17.17 -19.96 -15.32
CA THR A 96 -18.16 -19.08 -14.67
C THR A 96 -17.55 -17.70 -14.51
N THR A 97 -18.25 -16.68 -15.00
CA THR A 97 -17.82 -15.29 -14.83
C THR A 97 -18.07 -14.83 -13.39
N LEU A 98 -17.00 -14.55 -12.66
CA LEU A 98 -17.04 -14.06 -11.28
C LEU A 98 -17.20 -12.54 -11.22
N ALA A 99 -16.63 -11.84 -12.19
CA ALA A 99 -16.75 -10.39 -12.34
C ALA A 99 -16.60 -10.01 -13.81
N GLU A 100 -17.38 -9.03 -14.24
CA GLU A 100 -17.29 -8.48 -15.59
C GLU A 100 -17.45 -6.96 -15.53
N THR A 101 -16.64 -6.28 -16.34
CA THR A 101 -16.77 -4.86 -16.62
C THR A 101 -16.74 -4.67 -18.12
N VAL A 102 -17.77 -4.05 -18.67
CA VAL A 102 -17.83 -3.65 -20.07
C VAL A 102 -17.88 -2.14 -20.17
N GLY A 103 -17.23 -1.59 -21.19
CA GLY A 103 -17.10 -0.18 -21.44
C GLY A 103 -15.99 0.45 -20.60
N TRP A 104 -15.15 1.22 -21.27
CA TRP A 104 -14.49 2.32 -20.61
C TRP A 104 -15.37 3.52 -20.89
N LEU A 105 -16.26 3.82 -19.93
CA LEU A 105 -17.33 4.80 -20.11
C LEU A 105 -18.33 4.35 -21.19
N ASP A 106 -19.60 4.67 -21.01
CA ASP A 106 -20.60 4.47 -22.05
C ASP A 106 -20.16 5.25 -23.31
N PRO A 107 -20.19 4.69 -24.54
CA PRO A 107 -19.98 5.45 -25.76
C PRO A 107 -20.90 6.69 -25.93
N ASN A 108 -21.96 6.81 -25.14
CA ASN A 108 -22.86 7.96 -25.04
C ASN A 108 -22.55 8.91 -23.86
N GLU A 109 -21.60 8.56 -22.99
CA GLU A 109 -21.10 9.49 -21.96
C GLU A 109 -20.26 10.59 -22.62
N ARG A 110 -20.39 11.83 -22.12
CA ARG A 110 -19.57 12.96 -22.57
C ARG A 110 -18.08 12.60 -22.36
N PRO A 111 -17.15 13.11 -23.19
CA PRO A 111 -15.72 12.86 -22.99
C PRO A 111 -15.36 13.21 -21.56
N ASN A 112 -15.06 12.19 -20.75
CA ASN A 112 -14.80 12.39 -19.35
C ASN A 112 -13.39 12.93 -19.23
N VAL A 113 -13.32 14.16 -18.73
CA VAL A 113 -12.07 14.75 -18.28
C VAL A 113 -11.65 13.99 -17.04
N PHE A 114 -10.65 13.12 -17.18
CA PHE A 114 -10.11 12.42 -16.03
C PHE A 114 -9.04 13.27 -15.38
N TYR A 115 -9.30 13.65 -14.13
CA TYR A 115 -8.40 14.44 -13.32
C TYR A 115 -7.44 13.52 -12.57
N SER A 116 -6.18 13.47 -12.99
CA SER A 116 -5.21 12.56 -12.38
C SER A 116 -4.50 13.15 -11.16
N ARG A 117 -4.42 14.49 -11.02
CA ARG A 117 -3.84 15.21 -9.86
C ARG A 117 -3.82 16.73 -10.07
N PRO A 118 -3.54 17.51 -9.01
CA PRO A 118 -3.07 18.88 -9.14
C PRO A 118 -1.69 18.90 -9.83
N LEU A 119 -1.53 19.67 -10.91
CA LEU A 119 -0.25 19.80 -11.63
C LEU A 119 0.84 20.49 -10.78
N HIS A 120 0.43 21.26 -9.77
CA HIS A 120 1.33 22.01 -8.88
C HIS A 120 1.64 21.29 -7.55
N ALA A 121 1.43 19.98 -7.45
CA ALA A 121 1.80 19.23 -6.26
C ALA A 121 3.34 19.24 -6.06
N PRO A 122 3.86 19.34 -4.82
CA PRO A 122 5.29 19.38 -4.55
C PRO A 122 6.02 18.18 -5.16
N ALA A 123 7.29 18.34 -5.56
CA ALA A 123 8.07 17.38 -6.36
C ALA A 123 8.05 15.91 -5.87
N ARG A 124 7.84 15.68 -4.56
CA ARG A 124 7.67 14.33 -3.98
C ARG A 124 6.36 13.62 -4.39
N VAL A 125 5.36 14.36 -4.84
CA VAL A 125 4.07 13.88 -5.38
C VAL A 125 4.06 13.97 -6.91
N ALA A 126 4.89 14.84 -7.50
CA ALA A 126 5.00 15.12 -8.93
C ALA A 126 5.49 13.94 -9.79
N ALA A 127 6.04 12.87 -9.19
CA ALA A 127 6.47 11.67 -9.91
C ALA A 127 5.35 10.65 -10.18
N ARG A 128 4.11 10.90 -9.76
CA ARG A 128 3.00 9.98 -10.03
C ARG A 128 2.50 10.12 -11.47
N GLU A 129 2.50 9.00 -12.18
CA GLU A 129 1.96 8.79 -13.52
C GLU A 129 0.54 9.36 -13.67
N ILE A 130 0.22 9.87 -14.88
CA ILE A 130 -1.14 10.24 -15.23
C ILE A 130 -1.82 8.99 -15.77
N ALA A 131 -2.55 8.30 -14.90
CA ALA A 131 -3.24 7.07 -15.26
C ALA A 131 -4.76 7.26 -15.18
N VAL A 132 -5.47 6.77 -16.18
CA VAL A 132 -6.91 6.52 -16.08
C VAL A 132 -7.08 5.05 -15.68
N GLU A 133 -7.94 4.80 -14.71
CA GLU A 133 -8.15 3.47 -14.12
C GLU A 133 -9.62 3.08 -14.21
N ARG A 134 -9.89 1.82 -14.60
CA ARG A 134 -11.21 1.20 -14.41
C ARG A 134 -11.08 -0.07 -13.62
N LEU A 135 -11.93 -0.15 -12.60
CA LEU A 135 -11.97 -1.25 -11.67
C LEU A 135 -12.98 -2.31 -12.11
N THR A 136 -12.65 -3.58 -11.87
CA THR A 136 -13.50 -4.75 -12.01
C THR A 136 -13.49 -5.51 -10.70
N GLY A 137 -14.66 -5.70 -10.10
CA GLY A 137 -14.83 -6.24 -8.75
C GLY A 137 -15.34 -5.20 -7.74
N PRO A 138 -15.18 -5.43 -6.44
CA PRO A 138 -14.44 -6.55 -5.83
C PRO A 138 -15.16 -7.90 -6.01
N PHE A 139 -14.40 -8.99 -6.09
CA PHE A 139 -14.92 -10.36 -6.08
C PHE A 139 -14.19 -11.22 -5.05
N LEU A 140 -14.92 -12.13 -4.40
CA LEU A 140 -14.39 -13.04 -3.40
C LEU A 140 -13.96 -14.34 -4.08
N VAL A 141 -12.79 -14.87 -3.68
CA VAL A 141 -12.32 -16.17 -4.14
C VAL A 141 -12.32 -17.15 -2.99
N ALA A 142 -12.99 -18.29 -3.15
CA ALA A 142 -13.12 -19.30 -2.09
C ALA A 142 -11.91 -20.25 -1.99
N SER A 143 -11.16 -20.45 -3.08
CA SER A 143 -10.09 -21.45 -3.19
C SER A 143 -8.87 -20.94 -3.95
N ASP A 144 -7.75 -21.64 -3.81
CA ASP A 144 -6.49 -21.38 -4.52
C ASP A 144 -6.50 -21.90 -5.97
N THR A 145 -7.68 -21.88 -6.61
CA THR A 145 -7.85 -22.32 -7.99
C THR A 145 -7.53 -21.19 -8.95
N PRO A 146 -6.77 -21.44 -10.04
CA PRO A 146 -6.47 -20.41 -11.04
C PRO A 146 -7.72 -19.71 -11.55
N LEU A 147 -7.60 -18.41 -11.74
CA LEU A 147 -8.61 -17.56 -12.37
C LEU A 147 -8.06 -17.04 -13.69
N ASP A 148 -8.94 -17.04 -14.68
CA ASP A 148 -8.64 -16.55 -16.01
C ASP A 148 -9.23 -15.16 -16.18
N VAL A 149 -8.42 -14.24 -16.68
CA VAL A 149 -8.77 -12.85 -16.92
C VAL A 149 -8.66 -12.60 -18.42
N ASP A 150 -9.80 -12.39 -19.05
CA ASP A 150 -9.88 -11.94 -20.42
C ASP A 150 -10.04 -10.41 -20.41
N VAL A 151 -9.10 -9.70 -21.03
CA VAL A 151 -9.12 -8.25 -21.21
C VAL A 151 -9.14 -7.94 -22.69
N ASP A 152 -10.20 -7.29 -23.17
CA ASP A 152 -10.25 -6.69 -24.50
C ASP A 152 -10.16 -5.18 -24.33
N LEU A 153 -8.98 -4.61 -24.62
CA LEU A 153 -8.75 -3.18 -24.58
C LEU A 153 -8.49 -2.67 -26.00
N GLY A 154 -9.52 -2.05 -26.56
CA GLY A 154 -9.43 -1.45 -27.89
C GLY A 154 -8.55 -0.20 -27.94
N PRO A 155 -8.20 0.26 -29.14
CA PRO A 155 -7.39 1.47 -29.30
C PRO A 155 -8.11 2.71 -28.75
N ASP A 156 -7.34 3.72 -28.34
CA ASP A 156 -7.91 5.03 -28.04
C ASP A 156 -8.44 5.68 -29.32
N ARG A 157 -9.75 5.94 -29.36
CA ARG A 157 -10.42 6.59 -30.49
C ARG A 157 -10.32 8.11 -30.46
N VAL A 158 -9.90 8.71 -29.34
CA VAL A 158 -9.66 10.15 -29.24
C VAL A 158 -8.27 10.49 -29.78
N GLY A 159 -7.23 9.77 -29.31
CA GLY A 159 -5.86 9.88 -29.82
C GLY A 159 -5.21 11.25 -29.60
N ARG A 160 -5.76 12.07 -28.69
CA ARG A 160 -5.26 13.44 -28.41
C ARG A 160 -4.02 13.45 -27.53
N HIS A 161 -3.88 12.45 -26.66
CA HIS A 161 -2.79 12.35 -25.71
C HIS A 161 -2.01 11.06 -25.94
N PRO A 162 -0.67 11.13 -26.00
CA PRO A 162 0.16 9.95 -26.19
C PRO A 162 0.06 9.03 -24.97
N LEU A 163 -0.32 7.78 -25.23
CA LEU A 163 -0.27 6.69 -24.25
C LEU A 163 1.16 6.17 -24.16
N LEU A 164 1.68 6.10 -22.94
CA LEU A 164 2.98 5.50 -22.65
C LEU A 164 2.84 3.99 -22.48
N GLU A 165 1.82 3.55 -21.75
CA GLU A 165 1.62 2.15 -21.45
C GLU A 165 0.17 1.84 -21.06
N ARG A 166 -0.15 0.54 -21.12
CA ARG A 166 -1.41 -0.01 -20.64
C ARG A 166 -1.09 -1.22 -19.80
N ARG A 167 -1.81 -1.41 -18.70
CA ARG A 167 -1.54 -2.50 -17.77
C ARG A 167 -2.78 -2.95 -17.03
N LEU A 168 -2.82 -4.23 -16.73
CA LEU A 168 -3.74 -4.85 -15.78
C LEU A 168 -3.03 -4.93 -14.43
N VAL A 169 -3.56 -4.26 -13.43
CA VAL A 169 -3.08 -4.34 -12.05
C VAL A 169 -4.05 -5.19 -11.26
N ILE A 170 -3.53 -6.22 -10.60
CA ILE A 170 -4.29 -7.11 -9.72
C ILE A 170 -4.10 -6.61 -8.30
N HIS A 171 -5.20 -6.31 -7.62
CA HIS A 171 -5.20 -5.92 -6.22
C HIS A 171 -5.83 -7.01 -5.35
N ASP A 172 -5.25 -7.23 -4.18
CA ASP A 172 -5.93 -7.89 -3.07
C ASP A 172 -6.28 -6.89 -1.95
N ASP A 173 -7.15 -7.33 -1.04
CA ASP A 173 -7.55 -6.58 0.16
C ASP A 173 -6.61 -6.80 1.35
N ALA A 174 -5.50 -7.51 1.15
CA ALA A 174 -4.53 -7.76 2.20
C ALA A 174 -3.80 -6.47 2.58
N LEU A 175 -3.47 -6.36 3.87
CA LEU A 175 -2.61 -5.27 4.33
C LEU A 175 -1.23 -5.37 3.66
N PRO A 176 -0.73 -4.27 3.05
CA PRO A 176 0.61 -4.23 2.50
C PRO A 176 1.66 -4.71 3.52
N PRO A 177 2.71 -5.43 3.08
CA PRO A 177 3.76 -5.92 3.97
C PRO A 177 4.38 -4.81 4.83
N ALA A 178 4.47 -3.58 4.31
CA ALA A 178 4.96 -2.42 5.06
C ALA A 178 4.09 -2.11 6.30
N ILE A 179 2.77 -2.10 6.17
CA ILE A 179 1.85 -1.86 7.30
C ILE A 179 1.96 -3.00 8.31
N ARG A 180 1.94 -4.25 7.82
CA ARG A 180 2.06 -5.44 8.67
C ARG A 180 3.37 -5.45 9.45
N ASN A 181 4.49 -5.21 8.78
CA ASN A 181 5.82 -5.21 9.38
C ASN A 181 5.99 -4.04 10.36
N ALA A 182 5.41 -2.88 10.05
CA ALA A 182 5.39 -1.74 10.96
C ALA A 182 4.61 -2.05 12.25
N ALA A 183 3.45 -2.72 12.14
CA ALA A 183 2.67 -3.16 13.30
C ALA A 183 3.46 -4.18 14.15
N ILE A 184 4.05 -5.21 13.52
CA ILE A 184 4.89 -6.20 14.22
C ILE A 184 6.08 -5.52 14.90
N GLY A 185 6.76 -4.61 14.19
CA GLY A 185 7.89 -3.84 14.73
C GLY A 185 7.49 -2.99 15.93
N ALA A 186 6.34 -2.31 15.87
CA ALA A 186 5.82 -1.52 16.99
C ALA A 186 5.53 -2.39 18.23
N VAL A 187 4.97 -3.60 18.06
CA VAL A 187 4.75 -4.55 19.17
C VAL A 187 6.07 -4.99 19.79
N VAL A 188 7.04 -5.42 18.98
CA VAL A 188 8.36 -5.86 19.47
C VAL A 188 9.11 -4.72 20.16
N ALA A 189 9.04 -3.51 19.60
CA ALA A 189 9.65 -2.32 20.16
C ALA A 189 9.00 -1.92 21.50
N SER A 190 7.68 -2.02 21.61
CA SER A 190 6.95 -1.78 22.86
C SER A 190 7.39 -2.74 23.97
N LEU A 191 7.49 -4.03 23.66
CA LEU A 191 7.99 -5.05 24.60
C LEU A 191 9.43 -4.77 25.05
N SER A 192 10.30 -4.43 24.10
CA SER A 192 11.71 -4.10 24.38
C SER A 192 11.83 -2.85 25.27
N THR A 193 11.01 -1.84 25.00
CA THR A 193 10.96 -0.60 25.80
C THR A 193 10.49 -0.90 27.22
N ALA A 194 9.41 -1.67 27.39
CA ALA A 194 8.90 -2.06 28.70
C ALA A 194 9.93 -2.88 29.50
N ALA A 195 10.57 -3.87 28.88
CA ALA A 195 11.61 -4.66 29.52
C ALA A 195 12.82 -3.82 29.94
N GLY A 196 13.27 -2.89 29.08
CA GLY A 196 14.37 -1.98 29.37
C GLY A 196 14.05 -1.06 30.54
N PHE A 197 12.83 -0.51 30.57
CA PHE A 197 12.33 0.31 31.66
C PHE A 197 12.29 -0.44 33.00
N VAL A 198 11.78 -1.68 33.01
CA VAL A 198 11.75 -2.53 34.20
C VAL A 198 13.18 -2.80 34.72
N LEU A 199 14.13 -3.09 33.83
CA LEU A 199 15.54 -3.29 34.22
C LEU A 199 16.18 -2.02 34.80
N LEU A 200 15.84 -0.85 34.27
CA LEU A 200 16.27 0.44 34.82
C LEU A 200 15.71 0.66 36.22
N LEU A 201 14.41 0.41 36.44
CA LEU A 201 13.76 0.53 37.75
C LEU A 201 14.37 -0.43 38.77
N LEU A 202 14.52 -1.71 38.43
CA LEU A 202 15.15 -2.71 39.29
C LEU A 202 16.60 -2.34 39.63
N GLY A 203 17.36 -1.86 38.63
CA GLY A 203 18.72 -1.38 38.81
C GLY A 203 18.79 -0.16 39.74
N TRP A 204 17.86 0.79 39.61
CA TRP A 204 17.77 1.95 40.47
C TRP A 204 17.44 1.56 41.92
N TRP A 205 16.43 0.71 42.11
CA TRP A 205 15.98 0.25 43.42
C TRP A 205 17.06 -0.52 44.19
N ARG A 206 17.78 -1.43 43.51
CA ARG A 206 18.92 -2.17 44.10
C ARG A 206 20.07 -1.24 44.52
N GLY A 207 20.35 -0.21 43.74
CA GLY A 207 21.38 0.79 44.10
C GLY A 207 20.99 1.63 45.32
N ARG A 208 19.71 2.00 45.44
CA ARG A 208 19.18 2.70 46.63
C ARG A 208 19.30 1.85 47.90
N ARG A 209 19.01 0.54 47.82
CA ARG A 209 19.19 -0.40 48.95
C ARG A 209 20.64 -0.58 49.35
N ARG A 210 21.59 -0.61 48.41
CA ARG A 210 23.04 -0.69 48.72
C ARG A 210 23.55 0.57 49.42
N ARG A 211 23.15 1.77 48.98
CA ARG A 211 23.51 3.03 49.65
C ARG A 211 22.98 3.15 51.08
N LYS A 212 21.79 2.57 51.38
CA LYS A 212 21.27 2.50 52.75
C LYS A 212 22.05 1.55 53.67
N ARG A 213 22.70 0.50 53.14
CA ARG A 213 23.51 -0.45 53.94
C ARG A 213 24.93 0.05 54.24
N SER A 214 25.47 0.96 53.44
CA SER A 214 26.81 1.55 53.64
C SER A 214 26.79 2.84 54.49
N GLY A 215 25.65 3.20 55.08
CA GLY A 215 25.45 4.43 55.85
C GLY A 215 25.38 4.24 57.36
N VAL A 216 25.84 3.11 57.90
CA VAL A 216 26.12 3.01 59.35
C VAL A 216 27.50 3.64 59.58
N PRO A 217 27.61 4.75 60.34
CA PRO A 217 28.91 5.31 60.65
C PRO A 217 29.69 4.29 61.48
N ARG A 218 30.95 4.04 61.13
CA ARG A 218 31.91 3.46 62.08
C ARG A 218 32.06 4.47 63.20
N GLU A 219 31.50 4.14 64.35
CA GLU A 219 31.79 4.79 65.62
C GLU A 219 33.31 4.74 65.83
N SER A 220 33.95 5.90 65.77
CA SER A 220 35.36 6.07 66.12
C SER A 220 35.47 5.91 67.64
N VAL A 221 35.92 4.75 68.09
CA VAL A 221 36.36 4.57 69.47
C VAL A 221 37.79 5.10 69.58
N VAL A 222 37.94 6.01 70.55
CA VAL A 222 39.12 6.73 71.01
C VAL A 222 40.27 5.79 71.37
#